data_AF-A0A6H2A0R1-F1
#
_entry.id   AF-A0A6H2A0R1-F1
#
_cell.length_a   1.000
_cell.length_b   1.000
_cell.length_c   1.000
_cell.angle_alpha   90.00
_cell.angle_beta   90.00
_cell.angle_gamma   90.00
#
_symmetry.space_group_name_H-M   'P 1'
#
loop_
_entity.id
_entity.type
_entity.pdbx_description
1 polymer ?
#
loop_
_entity_poly.entity_id
_entity_poly.type
_entity_poly.pdbx_seq_one_letter_code
_entity_poly.pdbx_strand_id
1 'polypeptide(L)'
;MPNNDNVVEFPGDLDSAQFRISATDTKGHTVRKWFNIQPMYAQMMDVILESKKFPLRTTGDFVRHAIVRYIHWLESIHKPMKSVTGALDASNAVLRDIEFRAEFKHFIEKLDKQVDILVDEGDIGAARKLVLEVLRNIEDMPDGYWRDKYLFQIRKGHEKLLQGAARASLLAFNEEEG
;
A
#
# COMPACT_ATOMS: atom_id res chain seq x y z
N MET A 1 -41.39 -23.10 -5.77
CA MET A 1 -39.94 -23.07 -5.46
C MET A 1 -39.67 -21.75 -4.77
N PRO A 2 -39.07 -21.72 -3.58
CA PRO A 2 -38.76 -20.45 -2.92
C PRO A 2 -37.64 -19.74 -3.69
N ASN A 3 -37.89 -18.50 -4.11
CA ASN A 3 -36.85 -17.59 -4.61
C ASN A 3 -35.90 -17.30 -3.45
N ASN A 4 -34.71 -17.89 -3.52
CA ASN A 4 -33.64 -17.67 -2.56
C ASN A 4 -32.80 -16.47 -3.04
N ASP A 5 -33.41 -15.29 -3.09
CA ASP A 5 -32.75 -14.02 -3.45
C ASP A 5 -31.99 -13.43 -2.24
N ASN A 6 -31.32 -14.29 -1.48
CA ASN A 6 -30.28 -13.85 -0.55
C ASN A 6 -29.04 -13.49 -1.36
N VAL A 7 -29.09 -12.35 -2.04
CA VAL A 7 -27.89 -11.69 -2.54
C VAL A 7 -27.10 -11.27 -1.30
N VAL A 8 -26.15 -12.11 -0.90
CA VAL A 8 -25.12 -11.71 0.07
C VAL A 8 -24.38 -10.55 -0.60
N GLU A 9 -24.72 -9.32 -0.20
CA GLU A 9 -23.97 -8.15 -0.58
C GLU A 9 -22.56 -8.34 -0.03
N PHE A 10 -21.60 -8.52 -0.95
CA PHE A 10 -20.20 -8.64 -0.57
C PHE A 10 -19.75 -7.28 -0.03
N PRO A 11 -19.18 -7.21 1.18
CA PRO A 11 -18.79 -5.96 1.79
C PRO A 11 -17.63 -5.33 1.01
N GLY A 12 -17.89 -4.21 0.36
CA GLY A 12 -16.90 -3.30 -0.22
C GLY A 12 -16.13 -3.83 -1.42
N ASP A 13 -15.44 -2.91 -2.11
CA ASP A 13 -14.54 -3.22 -3.22
C ASP A 13 -13.50 -4.26 -2.77
N LEU A 14 -13.65 -5.50 -3.25
CA LEU A 14 -12.68 -6.55 -3.03
C LEU A 14 -11.35 -6.12 -3.65
N ASP A 15 -10.36 -5.81 -2.80
CA ASP A 15 -9.03 -5.46 -3.27
C ASP A 15 -8.45 -6.62 -4.08
N SER A 16 -8.33 -6.39 -5.39
CA SER A 16 -7.82 -7.38 -6.33
C SER A 16 -6.40 -7.86 -6.01
N ALA A 17 -5.62 -7.06 -5.27
CA ALA A 17 -4.28 -7.43 -4.85
C ALA A 17 -4.28 -8.63 -3.88
N GLN A 18 -5.31 -8.76 -3.03
CA GLN A 18 -5.39 -9.85 -2.05
C GLN A 18 -5.60 -11.23 -2.68
N PHE A 19 -6.10 -11.29 -3.92
CA PHE A 19 -6.37 -12.52 -4.64
C PHE A 19 -5.22 -12.93 -5.58
N ARG A 20 -4.27 -12.02 -5.85
CA ARG A 20 -3.14 -12.26 -6.75
C ARG A 20 -1.98 -12.86 -5.97
N ILE A 21 -1.98 -14.19 -5.86
CA ILE A 21 -0.85 -14.93 -5.30
C ILE A 21 0.09 -15.33 -6.44
N SER A 22 1.41 -15.18 -6.27
CA SER A 22 2.38 -15.65 -7.27
C SER A 22 2.53 -17.18 -7.23
N ALA A 23 2.84 -17.81 -8.37
CA ALA A 23 3.11 -19.25 -8.42
C ALA A 23 4.58 -19.56 -8.13
N THR A 24 5.43 -18.54 -8.26
CA THR A 24 6.87 -18.61 -8.06
C THR A 24 7.25 -18.00 -6.72
N ASP A 25 8.29 -18.53 -6.09
CA ASP A 25 8.98 -17.85 -5.01
C ASP A 25 9.76 -16.62 -5.52
N THR A 26 10.42 -15.90 -4.60
CA THR A 26 11.26 -14.72 -4.94
C THR A 26 12.49 -15.07 -5.79
N LYS A 27 12.84 -16.36 -5.90
CA LYS A 27 13.94 -16.87 -6.73
C LYS A 27 13.44 -17.44 -8.07
N GLY A 28 12.14 -17.34 -8.36
CA GLY A 28 11.54 -17.89 -9.57
C GLY A 28 11.29 -19.40 -9.53
N HIS A 29 11.50 -20.07 -8.39
CA HIS A 29 11.22 -21.50 -8.29
C HIS A 29 9.72 -21.77 -8.19
N THR A 30 9.29 -22.85 -8.84
CA THR A 30 7.92 -23.34 -8.79
C THR A 30 7.93 -24.80 -8.34
N VAL A 31 6.99 -25.17 -7.47
CA VAL A 31 6.80 -26.57 -7.05
C VAL A 31 5.43 -27.04 -7.52
N ARG A 32 5.41 -28.12 -8.32
CA ARG A 32 4.16 -28.78 -8.73
C ARG A 32 3.78 -29.84 -7.71
N LYS A 33 2.54 -29.81 -7.24
CA LYS A 33 1.92 -30.85 -6.41
C LYS A 33 0.71 -31.41 -7.11
N TRP A 34 0.54 -32.73 -7.02
CA TRP A 34 -0.60 -33.45 -7.58
C TRP A 34 -1.47 -33.94 -6.43
N PHE A 35 -2.76 -33.73 -6.53
CA PHE A 35 -3.73 -34.23 -5.57
C PHE A 35 -5.04 -34.53 -6.28
N ASN A 36 -5.81 -35.46 -5.71
CA ASN A 36 -7.13 -35.81 -6.20
C ASN A 36 -8.18 -35.04 -5.40
N ILE A 37 -9.22 -34.56 -6.08
CA ILE A 37 -10.37 -33.89 -5.48
C ILE A 37 -11.64 -34.63 -5.84
N GLN A 38 -12.68 -34.49 -5.02
CA GLN A 38 -13.99 -35.02 -5.38
C GLN A 38 -14.53 -34.27 -6.61
N PRO A 39 -15.14 -34.96 -7.60
CA PRO A 39 -15.62 -34.32 -8.83
C PRO A 39 -16.60 -33.17 -8.58
N MET A 40 -17.43 -33.28 -7.54
CA MET A 40 -18.36 -32.22 -7.15
C MET A 40 -17.63 -30.91 -6.80
N TYR A 41 -16.51 -30.98 -6.07
CA TYR A 41 -15.74 -29.78 -5.75
C TYR A 41 -15.02 -29.20 -6.97
N ALA A 42 -14.61 -30.04 -7.92
CA ALA A 42 -14.07 -29.57 -9.19
C ALA A 42 -15.12 -28.71 -9.93
N GLN A 43 -16.34 -29.24 -10.07
CA GLN A 43 -17.44 -28.52 -10.70
C GLN A 43 -17.79 -27.23 -9.96
N MET A 44 -17.79 -27.24 -8.62
CA MET A 44 -18.04 -26.03 -7.83
C MET A 44 -16.97 -24.95 -8.06
N MET A 45 -15.70 -25.34 -8.20
CA MET A 45 -14.63 -24.38 -8.51
C MET A 45 -14.83 -23.74 -9.88
N ASP A 46 -15.24 -24.53 -10.88
CA ASP A 46 -15.51 -24.02 -12.22
C ASP A 46 -16.66 -23.01 -12.21
N VAL A 47 -17.76 -23.32 -11.52
CA VAL A 47 -18.90 -22.39 -11.33
C VAL A 47 -18.47 -21.08 -10.66
N ILE A 48 -17.60 -21.15 -9.65
CA ILE A 48 -17.08 -19.95 -8.97
C ILE A 48 -16.24 -19.10 -9.93
N LEU A 49 -15.36 -19.71 -10.72
CA LEU A 49 -14.52 -19.01 -11.70
C LEU A 49 -15.36 -18.39 -12.81
N GLU A 50 -16.36 -19.11 -13.32
CA GLU A 50 -17.29 -18.64 -14.34
C GLU A 50 -18.15 -17.45 -13.86
N SER A 51 -18.45 -17.39 -12.56
CA SER A 51 -19.23 -16.29 -11.98
C SER A 51 -18.55 -14.93 -12.10
N LYS A 52 -17.21 -14.90 -12.27
CA LYS A 52 -16.37 -13.68 -12.32
C LYS A 52 -16.55 -12.72 -11.14
N LYS A 53 -17.20 -13.16 -10.06
CA LYS A 53 -17.38 -12.38 -8.83
C LYS A 53 -16.06 -12.16 -8.08
N PHE A 54 -15.10 -13.06 -8.29
CA PHE A 54 -13.76 -12.99 -7.71
C PHE A 54 -12.74 -12.79 -8.83
N PRO A 55 -11.65 -12.03 -8.59
CA PRO A 55 -10.61 -11.77 -9.58
C PRO A 55 -9.66 -12.96 -9.78
N LEU A 56 -10.19 -14.18 -9.85
CA LEU A 56 -9.47 -15.43 -10.08
C LEU A 56 -9.64 -15.85 -11.54
N ARG A 57 -8.54 -16.22 -12.21
CA ARG A 57 -8.57 -16.55 -13.65
C ARG A 57 -8.50 -18.04 -13.91
N THR A 58 -7.82 -18.78 -13.03
CA THR A 58 -7.59 -20.21 -13.19
C THR A 58 -7.90 -20.99 -11.92
N THR A 59 -8.15 -22.28 -12.04
CA THR A 59 -8.24 -23.21 -10.90
C THR A 59 -6.96 -23.19 -10.05
N GLY A 60 -5.80 -22.97 -10.68
CA GLY A 60 -4.53 -22.80 -9.99
C GLY A 60 -4.49 -21.55 -9.10
N ASP A 61 -5.11 -20.44 -9.53
CA ASP A 61 -5.23 -19.22 -8.71
C ASP A 61 -6.13 -19.47 -7.51
N PHE A 62 -7.28 -20.11 -7.75
CA PHE A 62 -8.24 -20.46 -6.71
C PHE A 62 -7.59 -21.33 -5.61
N VAL A 63 -6.92 -22.41 -6.02
CA VAL A 63 -6.27 -23.34 -5.09
C VAL A 63 -5.15 -22.66 -4.32
N ARG A 64 -4.31 -21.85 -4.99
CA ARG A 64 -3.23 -21.11 -4.30
C ARG A 64 -3.79 -20.11 -3.29
N HIS A 65 -4.83 -19.36 -3.66
CA HIS A 65 -5.50 -18.45 -2.74
C HIS A 65 -6.09 -19.17 -1.52
N ALA A 66 -6.78 -20.29 -1.74
CA ALA A 66 -7.34 -21.10 -0.66
C ALA A 66 -6.26 -21.64 0.28
N ILE A 67 -5.15 -22.16 -0.25
CA ILE A 67 -4.03 -22.69 0.55
C ILE A 67 -3.43 -21.58 1.43
N VAL A 68 -3.12 -20.41 0.87
CA VAL A 68 -2.51 -19.31 1.63
C VAL A 68 -3.45 -18.82 2.73
N ARG A 69 -4.73 -18.59 2.41
CA ARG A 69 -5.74 -18.18 3.41
C ARG A 69 -5.88 -19.22 4.52
N TYR A 70 -5.90 -20.51 4.16
CA TYR A 70 -6.05 -21.59 5.13
C TYR A 70 -4.82 -21.74 6.02
N ILE A 71 -3.60 -21.58 5.48
CA ILE A 71 -2.36 -21.58 6.27
C ILE A 71 -2.38 -20.44 7.29
N HIS A 72 -2.70 -19.21 6.86
CA HIS A 72 -2.80 -18.08 7.79
C HIS A 72 -3.87 -18.30 8.87
N TRP A 73 -5.00 -18.88 8.49
CA TRP A 73 -6.04 -19.24 9.47
C TRP A 73 -5.54 -20.29 10.47
N LEU A 74 -4.85 -21.34 10.02
CA LEU A 74 -4.26 -22.36 10.91
C LEU A 74 -3.22 -21.75 11.88
N GLU A 75 -2.37 -20.86 11.38
CA GLU A 75 -1.38 -20.12 12.17
C GLU A 75 -2.04 -19.24 13.23
N SER A 76 -3.20 -18.65 12.91
CA SER A 76 -3.95 -17.82 13.86
C SER A 76 -4.51 -18.61 15.04
N ILE A 77 -4.84 -19.89 14.83
CA ILE A 77 -5.43 -20.75 15.87
C ILE A 77 -4.35 -21.39 16.74
N HIS A 78 -3.21 -21.78 16.18
CA HIS A 78 -2.18 -22.55 16.90
C HIS A 78 -0.83 -21.82 16.98
N LYS A 79 -0.65 -20.99 18.03
CA LYS A 79 0.68 -20.53 18.46
C LYS A 79 1.31 -21.59 19.38
N PRO A 80 2.57 -22.06 19.16
CA PRO A 80 3.61 -21.50 18.31
C PRO A 80 4.12 -22.54 17.29
N MET A 81 3.46 -22.71 16.15
CA MET A 81 4.21 -23.25 15.01
C MET A 81 5.22 -22.19 14.59
N LYS A 82 6.52 -22.50 14.69
CA LYS A 82 7.60 -21.67 14.12
C LYS A 82 7.42 -21.67 12.61
N SER A 83 6.56 -20.78 12.12
CA SER A 83 6.21 -20.79 10.71
C SER A 83 7.30 -20.11 9.91
N VAL A 84 7.81 -20.82 8.89
CA VAL A 84 8.76 -20.29 7.91
C VAL A 84 8.16 -19.07 7.20
N THR A 85 6.83 -19.04 7.03
CA THR A 85 6.09 -17.90 6.48
C THR A 85 6.20 -16.69 7.39
N GLY A 86 6.05 -16.84 8.72
CA GLY A 86 6.19 -15.73 9.67
C GLY A 86 7.59 -15.11 9.66
N ALA A 87 8.64 -15.93 9.51
CA ALA A 87 10.00 -15.43 9.35
C ALA A 87 10.20 -14.72 8.00
N LEU A 88 9.58 -15.23 6.93
CA LEU A 88 9.63 -14.62 5.59
C LEU A 88 8.84 -13.31 5.55
N ASP A 89 7.67 -13.24 6.17
CA ASP A 89 6.84 -12.04 6.26
C ASP A 89 7.53 -10.96 7.09
N ALA A 90 8.15 -11.33 8.22
CA ALA A 90 8.98 -10.41 8.99
C ALA A 90 10.18 -9.92 8.17
N SER A 91 10.83 -10.79 7.40
CA SER A 91 11.93 -10.41 6.52
C SER A 91 11.48 -9.48 5.41
N ASN A 92 10.32 -9.76 4.78
CA ASN A 92 9.73 -8.91 3.76
C ASN A 92 9.31 -7.54 4.32
N ALA A 93 8.80 -7.49 5.54
CA ALA A 93 8.50 -6.22 6.21
C ALA A 93 9.76 -5.38 6.43
N VAL A 94 10.86 -6.01 6.87
CA VAL A 94 12.17 -5.33 7.02
C VAL A 94 12.72 -4.87 5.66
N LEU A 95 12.63 -5.70 4.61
CA LEU A 95 13.07 -5.31 3.27
C LEU A 95 12.29 -4.11 2.74
N ARG A 96 10.95 -4.11 2.89
CA ARG A 96 10.11 -2.96 2.55
C ARG A 96 10.52 -1.71 3.31
N ASP A 97 10.84 -1.84 4.60
CA ASP A 97 11.31 -0.70 5.40
C ASP A 97 12.65 -0.13 4.89
N ILE A 98 13.57 -1.00 4.47
CA ILE A 98 14.84 -0.60 3.85
C ILE A 98 14.61 0.09 2.51
N GLU A 99 13.73 -0.45 1.66
CA GLU A 99 13.35 0.15 0.37
C GLU A 99 12.74 1.54 0.59
N PHE A 100 11.74 1.67 1.48
CA PHE A 100 11.15 2.96 1.83
C PHE A 100 12.17 3.94 2.36
N ARG A 101 13.17 3.49 3.13
CA ARG A 101 14.25 4.36 3.61
C ARG A 101 15.13 4.89 2.47
N ALA A 102 15.43 4.05 1.48
CA ALA A 102 16.24 4.44 0.34
C ALA A 102 15.48 5.42 -0.56
N GLU A 103 14.21 5.12 -0.85
CA GLU A 103 13.31 6.02 -1.60
C GLU A 103 13.12 7.34 -0.88
N PHE A 104 12.90 7.31 0.44
CA PHE A 104 12.79 8.49 1.30
C PHE A 104 13.99 9.41 1.15
N LYS A 105 15.20 8.86 1.27
CA LYS A 105 16.43 9.65 1.18
C LYS A 105 16.55 10.31 -0.20
N HIS A 106 16.33 9.55 -1.26
CA HIS A 106 16.41 10.07 -2.64
C HIS A 106 15.35 11.13 -2.93
N PHE A 107 14.14 10.96 -2.38
CA PHE A 107 13.06 11.92 -2.50
C PHE A 107 13.41 13.26 -1.84
N ILE A 108 13.90 13.22 -0.59
CA ILE A 108 14.31 14.43 0.13
C ILE A 108 15.46 15.14 -0.57
N GLU A 109 16.50 14.40 -1.00
CA GLU A 109 17.63 14.99 -1.72
C GLU A 109 17.20 15.69 -3.03
N LYS A 110 16.20 15.14 -3.73
CA LYS A 110 15.61 15.78 -4.92
C LYS A 110 14.82 17.02 -4.57
N LEU A 111 14.01 16.98 -3.50
CA LEU A 111 13.23 18.11 -3.04
C LEU A 111 14.16 19.27 -2.64
N ASP A 112 15.15 18.99 -1.81
CA ASP A 112 16.16 19.96 -1.36
C ASP A 112 16.82 20.63 -2.57
N LYS A 113 17.28 19.83 -3.54
CA LYS A 113 17.90 20.36 -4.77
C LYS A 113 16.98 21.27 -5.56
N GLN A 114 15.69 20.96 -5.69
CA GLN A 114 14.74 21.82 -6.41
C GLN A 114 14.44 23.11 -5.64
N VAL A 115 14.33 23.02 -4.32
CA VAL A 115 14.15 24.18 -3.45
C VAL A 115 15.36 25.11 -3.54
N ASP A 116 16.58 24.57 -3.48
CA ASP A 116 17.82 25.33 -3.59
C ASP A 116 17.91 26.08 -4.93
N ILE A 117 17.57 25.43 -6.05
CA ILE A 117 17.54 26.08 -7.38
C ILE A 117 16.60 27.30 -7.37
N LEU A 118 15.38 27.14 -6.85
CA LEU A 118 14.39 28.23 -6.81
C LEU A 118 14.82 29.36 -5.87
N VAL A 119 15.48 29.02 -4.76
CA VAL A 119 16.01 30.01 -3.82
C VAL A 119 17.18 30.79 -4.44
N ASP A 120 18.08 30.11 -5.14
CA ASP A 120 19.23 30.72 -5.83
C ASP A 120 18.77 31.65 -6.98
N GLU A 121 17.67 31.31 -7.65
CA GLU A 121 17.01 32.17 -8.66
C GLU A 121 16.26 33.37 -8.04
N GLY A 122 16.10 33.39 -6.71
CA GLY A 122 15.37 34.43 -5.97
C GLY A 122 13.85 34.22 -5.91
N ASP A 123 13.31 33.12 -6.43
CA ASP A 123 11.89 32.80 -6.39
C ASP A 123 11.50 32.03 -5.10
N ILE A 124 11.57 32.75 -3.99
CA ILE A 124 11.24 32.21 -2.66
C ILE A 124 9.76 31.78 -2.57
N GLY A 125 8.88 32.42 -3.35
CA GLY A 125 7.45 32.11 -3.40
C GLY A 125 7.19 30.73 -4.01
N ALA A 126 7.79 30.44 -5.16
CA ALA A 126 7.69 29.13 -5.81
C ALA A 126 8.32 28.03 -4.95
N ALA A 127 9.50 28.28 -4.37
CA ALA A 127 10.17 27.33 -3.47
C ALA A 127 9.27 26.92 -2.29
N ARG A 128 8.62 27.92 -1.66
CA ARG A 128 7.67 27.69 -0.58
C ARG A 128 6.43 26.90 -1.03
N LYS A 129 5.85 27.28 -2.18
CA LYS A 129 4.67 26.61 -2.74
C LYS A 129 4.95 25.13 -2.98
N LEU A 130 6.13 24.81 -3.54
CA LEU A 130 6.59 23.44 -3.78
C LEU A 130 6.64 22.63 -2.47
N VAL A 131 7.26 23.18 -1.41
CA VAL A 131 7.33 22.48 -0.10
C VAL A 131 5.94 22.24 0.48
N LEU A 132 5.03 23.22 0.40
CA LEU A 132 3.66 23.07 0.92
C LEU A 132 2.85 22.04 0.14
N GLU A 133 2.98 22.01 -1.19
CA GLU A 133 2.32 21.01 -2.03
C GLU A 133 2.81 19.60 -1.71
N VAL A 134 4.12 19.44 -1.51
CA VAL A 134 4.70 18.15 -1.08
C VAL A 134 4.20 17.75 0.31
N LEU A 135 4.15 18.68 1.27
CA LEU A 135 3.61 18.41 2.61
C LEU A 135 2.16 17.94 2.53
N ARG A 136 1.32 18.57 1.70
CA ARG A 136 -0.07 18.16 1.49
C ARG A 136 -0.18 16.74 0.93
N ASN A 137 0.62 16.42 -0.09
CA ASN A 137 0.62 15.08 -0.68
C ASN A 137 1.10 13.99 0.31
N ILE A 138 1.99 14.34 1.25
CA ILE A 138 2.42 13.42 2.33
C ILE A 138 1.33 13.30 3.40
N GLU A 139 0.57 14.35 3.68
CA GLU A 139 -0.56 14.29 4.60
C GLU A 139 -1.67 13.36 4.09
N ASP A 140 -1.81 13.17 2.78
CA ASP A 140 -2.72 12.19 2.16
C ASP A 140 -2.23 10.73 2.25
N MET A 141 -0.98 10.49 2.68
CA MET A 141 -0.50 9.13 2.91
C MET A 141 -1.21 8.50 4.12
N PRO A 142 -1.41 7.15 4.14
CA PRO A 142 -1.92 6.45 5.31
C PRO A 142 -1.10 6.74 6.56
N ASP A 143 -1.78 6.80 7.71
CA ASP A 143 -1.14 6.98 9.01
C ASP A 143 -0.07 5.91 9.25
N GLY A 144 1.12 6.34 9.68
CA GLY A 144 2.21 5.43 9.98
C GLY A 144 3.55 6.12 10.20
N TYR A 145 4.52 5.34 10.68
CA TYR A 145 5.87 5.80 11.00
C TYR A 145 6.53 6.60 9.88
N TRP A 146 6.36 6.17 8.62
CA TRP A 146 6.96 6.83 7.48
C TRP A 146 6.34 8.21 7.24
N ARG A 147 5.00 8.34 7.20
CA ARG A 147 4.30 9.62 7.07
C ARG A 147 4.85 10.67 8.06
N ASP A 148 4.90 10.31 9.35
CA ASP A 148 5.39 11.19 10.41
C ASP A 148 6.85 11.59 10.20
N LYS A 149 7.69 10.64 9.78
CA LYS A 149 9.10 10.87 9.52
C LYS A 149 9.34 11.79 8.31
N TYR A 150 8.55 11.63 7.25
CA TYR A 150 8.56 12.52 6.08
C TYR A 150 8.19 13.95 6.50
N LEU A 151 7.06 14.11 7.20
CA LEU A 151 6.60 15.41 7.68
C LEU A 151 7.62 16.09 8.59
N PHE A 152 8.21 15.35 9.54
CA PHE A 152 9.22 15.88 10.45
C PHE A 152 10.45 16.39 9.71
N GLN A 153 11.00 15.59 8.78
CA GLN A 153 12.23 15.94 8.08
C GLN A 153 12.05 17.13 7.14
N ILE A 154 10.96 17.17 6.38
CA ILE A 154 10.67 18.28 5.45
C ILE A 154 10.42 19.59 6.23
N ARG A 155 9.61 19.53 7.30
CA ARG A 155 9.36 20.71 8.14
C ARG A 155 10.63 21.22 8.80
N LYS A 156 11.51 20.33 9.25
CA LYS A 156 12.80 20.68 9.85
C LYS A 156 13.79 21.25 8.82
N GLY A 157 13.89 20.65 7.64
CA GLY A 157 14.81 21.08 6.58
C GLY A 157 14.44 22.45 6.00
N HIS A 158 13.14 22.72 5.87
CA HIS A 158 12.64 23.95 5.23
C HIS A 158 11.95 24.91 6.22
N GLU A 159 12.26 24.83 7.52
CA GLU A 159 11.60 25.62 8.56
C GLU A 159 11.62 27.13 8.25
N LYS A 160 12.76 27.65 7.77
CA LYS A 160 12.92 29.06 7.40
C LYS A 160 11.96 29.51 6.29
N LEU A 161 11.72 28.65 5.29
CA LEU A 161 10.79 28.92 4.20
C LEU A 161 9.34 28.93 4.69
N LEU A 162 9.01 28.05 5.64
CA LEU A 162 7.68 27.88 6.21
C LEU A 162 7.30 28.98 7.22
N GLN A 163 8.25 29.48 8.02
CA GLN A 163 7.99 30.56 8.98
C GLN A 163 7.48 31.85 8.29
N GLY A 164 7.92 32.11 7.05
CA GLY A 164 7.41 33.23 6.26
C GLY A 164 5.99 33.03 5.72
N ALA A 165 5.49 31.78 5.64
CA ALA A 165 4.16 31.45 5.13
C ALA A 165 3.05 31.79 6.14
N ALA A 166 3.29 31.52 7.43
CA ALA A 166 2.33 31.80 8.50
C ALA A 166 1.93 33.28 8.57
N ARG A 167 2.83 34.19 8.17
CA ARG A 167 2.53 35.62 8.06
C ARG A 167 1.74 36.00 6.81
N ALA A 168 1.94 35.30 5.68
CA ALA A 168 1.27 35.60 4.42
C ALA A 168 -0.18 35.07 4.38
N SER A 169 -0.44 33.89 4.95
CA SER A 169 -1.80 33.34 5.04
C SER A 169 -2.73 34.22 5.90
N LEU A 170 -2.19 34.86 6.95
CA LEU A 170 -2.94 35.83 7.76
C LEU A 170 -3.26 37.15 7.04
N LEU A 171 -2.52 37.49 5.97
CA LEU A 171 -2.76 38.70 5.19
C LEU A 171 -3.71 38.44 4.02
N ALA A 172 -3.61 37.29 3.35
CA ALA A 172 -4.49 36.93 2.24
C ALA A 172 -5.96 36.76 2.65
N PHE A 173 -6.26 36.38 3.90
CA PHE A 173 -7.63 36.33 4.41
C PHE A 173 -8.24 37.71 4.73
N ASN A 174 -7.42 38.76 4.88
CA ASN A 174 -7.91 40.11 5.22
C ASN A 174 -8.17 40.99 3.99
N GLU A 175 -7.72 40.59 2.80
CA GLU A 175 -7.89 41.36 1.56
C GLU A 175 -9.12 40.93 0.74
N GLU A 176 -9.77 39.81 1.06
CA GLU A 176 -11.01 39.37 0.39
C GLU A 176 -12.31 39.85 1.08
N GLU A 177 -12.21 40.57 2.21
CA GLU A 177 -13.38 41.14 2.93
C GLU A 177 -13.52 42.68 2.80
N GLY A 178 -12.77 43.33 1.91
CA GLY A 178 -12.83 44.79 1.66
C GLY A 178 -13.20 45.13 0.22
#